data_AF-A0A5B8RHE4-F1
#
_entry.id   AF-A0A5B8RHE4-F1
#
_cell.length_a   1.000
_cell.length_b   1.000
_cell.length_c   1.000
_cell.angle_alpha   90.00
_cell.angle_beta   90.00
_cell.angle_gamma   90.00
#
_symmetry.space_group_name_H-M   'P 1'
#
loop_
_entity.id
_entity.type
_entity.pdbx_description
1 polymer ?
#
loop_
_entity_poly.entity_id
_entity_poly.type
_entity_poly.pdbx_seq_one_letter_code
_entity_poly.pdbx_strand_id
1 'polypeptide(L)' 'MIFVPCEGGISHNEAENITPDDAARGAAVLYEAVRETAT' A
#
# COMPACT_ATOMS: atom_id res chain seq x y z
N MET A 1 -7.04 8.35 -0.40
CA MET A 1 -6.58 7.10 0.25
C MET A 1 -5.92 6.23 -0.81
N ILE A 2 -4.88 5.48 -0.45
CA ILE A 2 -4.13 4.61 -1.38
C ILE A 2 -4.27 3.19 -0.85
N PHE A 3 -4.85 2.30 -1.65
CA PHE A 3 -4.98 0.88 -1.33
C PHE A 3 -3.98 0.06 -2.13
N VAL A 4 -3.49 -1.00 -1.51
CA VAL A 4 -2.66 -2.04 -2.13
C VAL A 4 -3.38 -3.39 -2.03
N PRO A 5 -3.08 -4.34 -2.92
CA PRO A 5 -3.60 -5.71 -2.80
C PRO A 5 -3.18 -6.37 -1.48
N CYS A 6 -4.03 -7.26 -0.98
CA CYS A 6 -3.70 -8.21 0.08
C CYS A 6 -3.97 -9.65 -0.39
N GLU A 7 -3.17 -10.60 0.09
CA GLU A 7 -3.25 -12.00 -0.30
C GLU A 7 -4.64 -12.58 0.01
N GLY A 8 -5.34 -13.06 -1.02
CA GLY A 8 -6.68 -13.63 -0.90
C GLY A 8 -7.77 -12.66 -0.42
N GLY A 9 -7.48 -11.35 -0.33
CA GLY A 9 -8.42 -10.39 0.26
C GLY A 9 -8.62 -10.55 1.78
N ILE A 10 -7.72 -11.27 2.45
CA ILE A 10 -7.81 -11.53 3.90
C ILE A 10 -7.44 -10.26 4.66
N SER A 11 -8.24 -9.93 5.68
CA SER A 11 -7.94 -8.87 6.65
C SER A 11 -8.54 -9.19 8.02
N HIS A 12 -8.11 -8.49 9.08
CA HIS A 12 -8.48 -8.77 10.48
C HIS A 12 -8.18 -10.22 10.89
N ASN A 13 -7.10 -10.80 10.36
CA ASN A 13 -6.69 -12.17 10.61
C ASN A 13 -5.16 -12.23 10.64
N GLU A 14 -4.58 -13.12 11.44
CA GLU A 14 -3.12 -13.28 11.54
C GLU A 14 -2.46 -13.73 10.23
N ALA A 15 -3.23 -14.30 9.31
CA ALA A 15 -2.80 -14.64 7.95
C ALA A 15 -2.87 -13.47 6.95
N GLU A 16 -3.33 -12.28 7.37
CA GLU A 16 -3.31 -11.07 6.52
C GLU A 16 -1.88 -10.74 6.11
N ASN A 17 -1.65 -10.65 4.81
CA ASN A 17 -0.32 -10.44 4.26
C ASN A 17 -0.37 -9.66 2.94
N ILE A 18 0.73 -8.96 2.66
CA ILE A 18 0.99 -8.28 1.38
C ILE A 18 2.41 -8.64 0.92
N THR A 19 2.66 -8.58 -0.38
CA THR A 19 4.02 -8.79 -0.87
C THR A 19 4.89 -7.53 -0.62
N PRO A 20 6.23 -7.66 -0.49
CA PRO A 20 7.11 -6.51 -0.39
C PRO A 20 7.00 -5.54 -1.57
N ASP A 21 6.66 -6.07 -2.76
CA ASP A 21 6.49 -5.31 -3.99
C ASP A 21 5.18 -4.48 -3.99
N ASP A 22 4.08 -5.04 -3.47
CA ASP A 22 2.84 -4.28 -3.22
C ASP A 22 3.07 -3.14 -2.21
N ALA A 23 3.82 -3.40 -1.14
CA ALA A 23 4.19 -2.39 -0.15
C ALA A 23 5.01 -1.26 -0.77
N ALA A 24 6.03 -1.61 -1.57
CA ALA A 24 6.89 -0.63 -2.24
C ALA A 24 6.10 0.25 -3.22
N ARG A 25 5.19 -0.34 -4.01
CA ARG A 25 4.30 0.41 -4.90
C ARG A 25 3.40 1.38 -4.16
N GLY A 26 2.75 0.94 -3.08
CA GLY A 26 1.90 1.80 -2.27
C GLY A 26 2.66 3.00 -1.70
N ALA A 27 3.87 2.76 -1.20
CA ALA A 27 4.76 3.81 -0.68
C ALA A 27 5.21 4.79 -1.77
N ALA A 28 5.52 4.32 -2.98
CA ALA A 28 5.91 5.17 -4.10
C ALA A 28 4.78 6.12 -4.52
N VAL A 29 3.54 5.62 -4.61
CA VAL A 29 2.36 6.46 -4.90
C VAL A 29 2.14 7.48 -3.78
N LEU A 30 2.29 7.08 -2.52
CA LEU A 30 2.18 8.00 -1.38
C LEU A 30 3.22 9.11 -1.45
N TYR A 31 4.48 8.76 -1.75
CA TYR A 31 5.56 9.72 -1.88
C TYR A 31 5.23 10.79 -2.94
N GLU A 32 4.85 10.38 -4.15
CA GLU A 32 4.51 11.32 -5.21
C GLU A 32 3.29 12.17 -4.87
N ALA A 33 2.23 11.57 -4.31
CA ALA A 33 1.04 12.32 -3.91
C ALA A 33 1.34 13.38 -2.83
N VAL A 34 2.19 13.05 -1.85
CA VAL A 34 2.63 14.02 -0.84
C VAL A 34 3.54 15.07 -1.47
N ARG A 35 4.48 14.69 -2.32
CA ARG A 35 5.39 15.61 -3.01
C ARG A 35 4.63 16.65 -3.83
N GLU A 36 3.60 16.24 -4.55
CA GLU A 36 2.76 17.15 -5.36
C GLU A 36 1.89 18.09 -4.52
N THR A 37 1.45 17.66 -3.34
CA THR A 37 0.55 18.45 -2.48
C THR A 37 1.28 19.33 -1.47
N ALA A 38 2.56 19.08 -1.23
CA ALA A 38 3.40 19.81 -0.28
C ALA A 38 4.20 20.97 -0.91
N THR A 39 4.09 21.19 -2.22
CA THR A 39 4.70 22.30 -2.98
C THR A 39 3.66 23.34 -3.39
#